data_AF-A0A9J6DTP9-F1
#
_entry.id   AF-A0A9J6DTP9-F1
#
_cell.length_a   1.000
_cell.length_b   1.000
_cell.length_c   1.000
_cell.angle_alpha   90.00
_cell.angle_beta   90.00
_cell.angle_gamma   90.00
#
_symmetry.space_group_name_H-M   'P 1'
#
loop_
_entity.id
_entity.type
_entity.pdbx_description
1 polymer ?
#
loop_
_entity_poly.entity_id
_entity_poly.type
_entity_poly.pdbx_seq_one_letter_code
_entity_poly.pdbx_strand_id
1 'polypeptide(L)'
;MTRYAEDLPLMLNVLTGTVVERLRLNEQVNLKSLKLYYMDTEGSLYISRVTSDMRLAVRQVTQHFSVEHGLEANQLQLPEMRFCTDEWFKIIALKNPTPLAETFRPGGFNTLAELLRHLVGAGRHTLAALVASKVAPLHPFRSEREAQAFIASIENARDRFEETLGEDGVLVLPASTSAAPFHNQEFMFLDSTGMTALFSLFKVPATVCPVMRSPGDLPLCVQIVAKRGNDRLCLAVAREIEKRFGGWIDPAAKLRRRP
;
A
#
# COMPACT_ATOMS: atom_id res chain seq x y z
N MET A 1 13.09 1.01 -5.85
CA MET A 1 12.44 -0.23 -6.35
C MET A 1 13.51 -1.07 -6.99
N THR A 2 13.54 -2.37 -6.70
CA THR A 2 14.54 -3.31 -7.21
C THR A 2 13.83 -4.55 -7.74
N ARG A 3 14.53 -5.39 -8.50
CA ARG A 3 14.01 -6.69 -8.94
C ARG A 3 14.08 -7.73 -7.83
N TYR A 4 15.10 -7.63 -6.98
CA TYR A 4 15.38 -8.59 -5.93
C TYR A 4 15.29 -7.95 -4.54
N ALA A 5 14.78 -8.71 -3.57
CA ALA A 5 14.67 -8.27 -2.19
C ALA A 5 16.04 -8.09 -1.51
N GLU A 6 17.07 -8.78 -2.00
CA GLU A 6 18.44 -8.62 -1.51
C GLU A 6 19.02 -7.22 -1.77
N ASP A 7 18.61 -6.57 -2.87
CA ASP A 7 19.07 -5.23 -3.27
C ASP A 7 18.43 -4.10 -2.45
N LEU A 8 17.26 -4.34 -1.85
CA LEU A 8 16.49 -3.30 -1.16
C LEU A 8 17.25 -2.67 0.02
N PRO A 9 17.90 -3.44 0.92
CA PRO A 9 18.70 -2.84 2.00
C PRO A 9 19.88 -2.02 1.49
N LEU A 10 20.56 -2.46 0.42
CA LEU A 10 21.66 -1.70 -0.18
C LEU A 10 21.16 -0.35 -0.72
N MET A 11 20.09 -0.37 -1.51
CA MET A 11 19.47 0.85 -2.04
C MET A 11 19.03 1.79 -0.91
N LEU A 12 18.37 1.26 0.12
CA LEU A 12 17.86 2.06 1.23
C LEU A 12 18.99 2.64 2.09
N ASN A 13 20.08 1.88 2.31
CA ASN A 13 21.28 2.37 3.00
C ASN A 13 21.89 3.59 2.27
N VAL A 14 21.92 3.59 0.94
CA VAL A 14 22.44 4.72 0.16
C VAL A 14 21.50 5.93 0.22
N LEU A 15 20.19 5.71 0.11
CA LEU A 15 19.19 6.78 0.07
C LEU A 15 18.95 7.46 1.42
N THR A 16 19.15 6.75 2.53
CA THR A 16 18.83 7.26 3.88
C THR A 16 19.94 8.11 4.49
N GLY A 17 21.14 8.09 3.90
CA GLY A 17 22.26 8.93 4.30
C GLY A 17 22.54 8.82 5.81
N THR A 18 22.54 9.96 6.51
CA THR A 18 22.84 10.03 7.95
C THR A 18 21.74 9.45 8.85
N VAL A 19 20.55 9.14 8.31
CA VAL A 19 19.43 8.57 9.08
C VAL A 19 19.55 7.05 9.24
N VAL A 20 20.50 6.42 8.53
CA VAL A 20 20.67 4.95 8.47
C VAL A 20 20.80 4.29 9.84
N GLU A 21 21.51 4.94 10.78
CA GLU A 21 21.72 4.42 12.14
C GLU A 21 20.42 4.27 12.92
N ARG A 22 19.43 5.13 12.65
CA ARG A 22 18.11 5.07 13.30
C ARG A 22 17.23 3.95 12.76
N LEU A 23 17.45 3.53 11.51
CA LEU A 23 16.64 2.52 10.83
C LEU A 23 17.13 1.10 11.05
N ARG A 24 18.34 0.93 11.62
CA ARG A 24 18.89 -0.38 12.00
C ARG A 24 18.91 -1.39 10.83
N LEU A 25 19.14 -0.90 9.61
CA LEU A 25 18.99 -1.70 8.38
C LEU A 25 19.95 -2.89 8.28
N ASN A 26 21.10 -2.82 8.96
CA ASN A 26 22.12 -3.86 8.94
C ASN A 26 21.97 -4.86 10.11
N GLU A 27 21.06 -4.60 11.06
CA GLU A 27 20.81 -5.54 12.15
C GLU A 27 20.04 -6.76 11.62
N GLN A 28 20.53 -7.96 11.95
CA GLN A 28 19.86 -9.19 11.57
C GLN A 28 18.52 -9.33 12.28
N VAL A 29 17.52 -9.80 11.54
CA VAL A 29 16.17 -10.06 12.05
C VAL A 29 16.01 -11.55 12.26
N ASN A 30 15.67 -11.97 13.48
CA ASN A 30 15.25 -13.33 13.75
C ASN A 30 13.78 -13.51 13.33
N LEU A 31 13.55 -14.20 12.21
CA LEU A 31 12.19 -14.42 11.69
C LEU A 31 11.30 -15.22 12.65
N LYS A 32 11.89 -16.10 13.49
CA LYS A 32 11.15 -16.96 14.43
C LYS A 32 10.61 -16.21 15.64
N SER A 33 11.06 -14.98 15.89
CA SER A 33 10.59 -14.15 17.00
C SER A 33 9.61 -13.07 16.55
N LEU A 34 9.21 -13.04 15.27
CA LEU A 34 8.29 -12.03 14.78
C LEU A 34 6.87 -12.26 15.26
N LYS A 35 6.13 -11.18 15.53
CA LYS A 35 4.68 -11.24 15.67
C LYS A 35 4.05 -11.07 14.30
N LEU A 36 3.45 -12.14 13.79
CA LEU A 36 2.85 -12.15 12.47
C LEU A 36 1.38 -11.73 12.56
N TYR A 37 1.06 -10.58 11.98
CA TYR A 37 -0.31 -10.12 11.76
C TYR A 37 -0.68 -10.22 10.29
N TYR A 38 -1.94 -10.43 10.00
CA TYR A 38 -2.43 -10.40 8.62
C TYR A 38 -3.81 -9.77 8.46
N MET A 39 -4.04 -9.26 7.26
CA MET A 39 -5.35 -8.85 6.76
C MET A 39 -5.51 -9.43 5.36
N ASP A 40 -6.61 -10.13 5.08
CA ASP A 40 -6.92 -10.62 3.73
C ASP A 40 -8.08 -9.85 3.06
N THR A 41 -8.58 -8.80 3.73
CA THR A 41 -9.61 -7.88 3.21
C THR A 41 -9.28 -6.43 3.60
N GLU A 42 -9.94 -5.46 2.99
CA GLU A 42 -9.91 -4.04 3.38
C GLU A 42 -10.63 -3.75 4.72
N GLY A 43 -11.03 -4.80 5.45
CA GLY A 43 -11.82 -4.71 6.66
C GLY A 43 -13.34 -4.68 6.44
N SER A 44 -13.84 -4.86 5.21
CA SER A 44 -15.28 -4.88 4.93
C SER A 44 -16.05 -5.91 5.78
N LEU A 45 -17.24 -5.56 6.26
CA LEU A 45 -18.07 -6.42 7.11
C LEU A 45 -18.81 -7.53 6.35
N TYR A 46 -19.15 -7.28 5.09
CA TYR A 46 -20.02 -8.17 4.31
C TYR A 46 -19.39 -8.55 2.98
N ILE A 47 -19.09 -7.56 2.14
CA ILE A 47 -18.59 -7.76 0.78
C ILE A 47 -17.26 -7.04 0.66
N SER A 48 -16.18 -7.81 0.60
CA SER A 48 -14.84 -7.30 0.35
C SER A 48 -14.54 -7.29 -1.15
N ARG A 49 -13.91 -6.21 -1.60
CA ARG A 49 -13.44 -6.00 -2.97
C ARG A 49 -12.19 -6.81 -3.29
N VAL A 50 -11.47 -7.30 -2.28
CA VAL A 50 -10.30 -8.15 -2.47
C VAL A 50 -10.72 -9.48 -3.08
N THR A 51 -10.20 -9.76 -4.27
CA THR A 51 -10.40 -10.99 -5.05
C THR A 51 -9.84 -12.22 -4.32
N SER A 52 -10.44 -13.39 -4.56
CA SER A 52 -10.09 -14.61 -3.82
C SER A 52 -8.66 -15.09 -4.01
N ASP A 53 -8.09 -14.91 -5.21
CA ASP A 53 -6.70 -15.21 -5.52
C ASP A 53 -5.74 -14.27 -4.78
N MET A 54 -6.11 -12.99 -4.65
CA MET A 54 -5.33 -12.05 -3.84
C MET A 54 -5.38 -12.37 -2.34
N ARG A 55 -6.53 -12.80 -1.81
CA ARG A 55 -6.63 -13.32 -0.42
C ARG A 55 -5.79 -14.59 -0.24
N LEU A 56 -5.78 -15.45 -1.24
CA LEU A 56 -4.97 -16.68 -1.24
C LEU A 56 -3.48 -16.36 -1.14
N ALA A 57 -2.98 -15.34 -1.82
CA ALA A 57 -1.57 -14.95 -1.73
C ALA A 57 -1.16 -14.60 -0.29
N VAL A 58 -2.01 -13.83 0.43
CA VAL A 58 -1.78 -13.52 1.86
C VAL A 58 -1.75 -14.79 2.69
N ARG A 59 -2.71 -15.70 2.47
CA ARG A 59 -2.80 -16.98 3.19
C ARG A 59 -1.60 -17.89 2.92
N GLN A 60 -1.07 -17.91 1.71
CA GLN A 60 0.14 -18.68 1.39
C GLN A 60 1.35 -18.15 2.14
N VAL A 61 1.49 -16.83 2.25
CA VAL A 61 2.57 -16.20 3.04
C VAL A 61 2.41 -16.53 4.51
N THR A 62 1.21 -16.34 5.09
CA THR A 62 1.01 -16.62 6.52
C THR A 62 1.20 -18.09 6.86
N GLN A 63 0.72 -19.00 6.00
CA GLN A 63 0.94 -20.43 6.15
C GLN A 63 2.43 -20.79 6.07
N HIS A 64 3.20 -20.19 5.15
CA HIS A 64 4.64 -20.41 5.07
C HIS A 64 5.35 -20.04 6.36
N PHE A 65 5.08 -18.84 6.91
CA PHE A 65 5.68 -18.41 8.17
C PHE A 65 5.25 -19.26 9.36
N SER A 66 4.02 -19.76 9.36
CA SER A 66 3.56 -20.68 10.40
C SER A 66 4.29 -22.03 10.36
N VAL A 67 4.46 -22.61 9.18
CA VAL A 67 5.12 -23.91 9.02
C VAL A 67 6.64 -23.83 9.18
N GLU A 68 7.30 -22.86 8.55
CA GLU A 68 8.76 -22.77 8.51
C GLU A 68 9.35 -22.12 9.78
N HIS A 69 8.65 -21.12 10.33
CA HIS A 69 9.15 -20.32 11.44
C HIS A 69 8.37 -20.51 12.74
N GLY A 70 7.31 -21.33 12.74
CA GLY A 70 6.50 -21.62 13.92
C GLY A 70 5.66 -20.43 14.40
N LEU A 71 5.42 -19.44 13.54
CA LEU A 71 4.69 -18.23 13.91
C LEU A 71 3.17 -18.46 13.91
N GLU A 72 2.49 -17.93 14.92
CA GLU A 72 1.04 -17.82 14.91
C GLU A 72 0.61 -16.57 14.12
N ALA A 73 -0.20 -16.77 13.08
CA ALA A 73 -0.72 -15.69 12.26
C ALA A 73 -2.00 -15.11 12.89
N ASN A 74 -1.93 -13.87 13.36
CA ASN A 74 -3.04 -13.18 14.03
C ASN A 74 -3.76 -12.26 13.05
N GLN A 75 -5.07 -12.42 12.90
CA GLN A 75 -5.85 -11.52 12.06
C GLN A 75 -5.95 -10.14 12.74
N LEU A 76 -5.51 -9.10 12.05
CA LEU A 76 -5.61 -7.72 12.53
C LEU A 76 -6.83 -7.04 11.90
N GLN A 77 -7.60 -6.30 12.70
CA GLN A 77 -8.70 -5.48 12.20
C GLN A 77 -8.29 -4.01 12.24
N LEU A 78 -8.29 -3.38 11.07
CA LEU A 78 -8.10 -1.93 10.93
C LEU A 78 -9.33 -1.35 10.22
N PRO A 79 -10.36 -0.93 10.96
CA PRO A 79 -11.56 -0.33 10.39
C PRO A 79 -11.27 0.87 9.46
N GLU A 80 -10.19 1.60 9.74
CA GLU A 80 -9.71 2.75 8.99
C GLU A 80 -9.34 2.39 7.53
N MET A 81 -8.99 1.12 7.26
CA MET A 81 -8.71 0.66 5.89
C MET A 81 -9.92 0.78 4.95
N ARG A 82 -11.15 0.71 5.48
CA ARG A 82 -12.39 0.74 4.68
C ARG A 82 -12.56 2.05 3.90
N PHE A 83 -12.11 3.16 4.49
CA PHE A 83 -12.30 4.50 3.95
C PHE A 83 -10.96 5.22 3.70
N CYS A 84 -9.84 4.50 3.72
CA CYS A 84 -8.52 5.11 3.72
C CYS A 84 -8.24 6.03 2.51
N THR A 85 -8.85 5.77 1.34
CA THR A 85 -8.70 6.64 0.16
C THR A 85 -9.43 7.98 0.36
N ASP A 86 -10.64 7.97 0.92
CA ASP A 86 -11.37 9.17 1.31
C ASP A 86 -10.62 9.94 2.41
N GLU A 87 -10.16 9.22 3.44
CA GLU A 87 -9.36 9.79 4.52
C GLU A 87 -8.08 10.45 3.99
N TRP A 88 -7.44 9.86 2.99
CA TRP A 88 -6.25 10.40 2.36
C TRP A 88 -6.54 11.70 1.59
N PHE A 89 -7.61 11.74 0.80
CA PHE A 89 -8.03 12.97 0.13
C PHE A 89 -8.38 14.09 1.13
N LYS A 90 -9.04 13.75 2.25
CA LYS A 90 -9.34 14.70 3.34
C LYS A 90 -8.08 15.29 3.96
N ILE A 91 -7.08 14.45 4.27
CA ILE A 91 -5.81 14.93 4.84
C ILE A 91 -5.06 15.82 3.83
N ILE A 92 -5.08 15.48 2.53
CA ILE A 92 -4.46 16.32 1.50
C ILE A 92 -5.13 17.68 1.40
N ALA A 93 -6.47 17.70 1.32
CA ALA A 93 -7.24 18.94 1.24
C ALA A 93 -7.01 19.84 2.47
N LEU A 94 -6.79 19.24 3.64
CA LEU A 94 -6.52 19.97 4.87
C LEU A 94 -5.08 20.51 4.95
N LYS A 95 -4.09 19.73 4.55
CA LYS A 95 -2.66 20.10 4.67
C LYS A 95 -2.14 20.93 3.50
N ASN A 96 -2.73 20.81 2.33
CA ASN A 96 -2.39 21.59 1.15
C ASN A 96 -3.56 22.51 0.80
N PRO A 97 -3.53 23.80 1.20
CA PRO A 97 -4.60 24.74 0.90
C PRO A 97 -4.70 25.07 -0.59
N THR A 98 -3.65 24.76 -1.36
CA THR A 98 -3.62 24.91 -2.81
C THR A 98 -4.51 23.85 -3.47
N PRO A 99 -5.48 24.23 -4.32
CA PRO A 99 -6.28 23.27 -5.08
C PRO A 99 -5.39 22.29 -5.84
N LEU A 100 -5.76 21.01 -5.87
CA LEU A 100 -4.93 19.96 -6.49
C LEU A 100 -4.62 20.25 -7.98
N ALA A 101 -5.52 20.94 -8.68
CA ALA A 101 -5.30 21.39 -10.05
C ALA A 101 -4.09 22.34 -10.17
N GLU A 102 -3.89 23.22 -9.19
CA GLU A 102 -2.72 24.12 -9.12
C GLU A 102 -1.43 23.37 -8.78
N THR A 103 -1.53 22.28 -8.00
CA THR A 103 -0.40 21.37 -7.75
C THR A 103 0.06 20.67 -9.04
N PHE A 104 -0.87 20.27 -9.90
CA PHE A 104 -0.56 19.64 -11.18
C PHE A 104 -0.09 20.63 -12.25
N ARG A 105 -0.53 21.88 -12.19
CA ARG A 105 -0.13 22.94 -13.13
C ARG A 105 -0.21 24.31 -12.45
N PRO A 106 0.89 25.10 -12.43
CA PRO A 106 0.83 26.48 -11.96
C PRO A 106 -0.27 27.29 -12.68
N GLY A 107 -1.14 27.95 -11.91
CA GLY A 107 -2.32 28.66 -12.41
C GLY A 107 -3.57 27.78 -12.61
N GLY A 108 -3.49 26.48 -12.31
CA GLY A 108 -4.60 25.54 -12.36
C GLY A 108 -5.08 25.23 -13.78
N PHE A 109 -6.21 24.53 -13.85
CA PHE A 109 -6.92 24.26 -15.10
C PHE A 109 -8.41 24.07 -14.86
N ASN A 110 -9.22 24.35 -15.87
CA ASN A 110 -10.64 24.04 -15.84
C ASN A 110 -10.84 22.55 -16.17
N THR A 111 -11.29 21.78 -15.18
CA THR A 111 -11.48 20.33 -15.33
C THR A 111 -12.46 19.95 -16.44
N LEU A 112 -13.55 20.71 -16.61
CA LEU A 112 -14.54 20.42 -17.66
C LEU A 112 -13.94 20.65 -19.05
N ALA A 113 -13.20 21.74 -19.22
CA ALA A 113 -12.51 22.03 -20.47
C ALA A 113 -11.45 20.97 -20.79
N GLU A 114 -10.69 20.51 -19.80
CA GLU A 114 -9.70 19.43 -19.98
C GLU A 114 -10.37 18.06 -20.25
N LEU A 115 -11.53 17.79 -19.67
CA LEU A 115 -12.32 16.60 -19.97
C LEU A 115 -12.83 16.62 -21.42
N LEU A 116 -13.31 17.76 -21.90
CA LEU A 116 -13.69 17.93 -23.30
C LEU A 116 -12.48 17.78 -24.24
N ARG A 117 -11.31 18.29 -23.85
CA ARG A 117 -10.06 18.09 -24.60
C ARG A 117 -9.67 16.62 -24.68
N HIS A 118 -9.92 15.83 -23.63
CA HIS A 118 -9.70 14.38 -23.66
C HIS A 118 -10.54 13.67 -24.72
N LEU A 119 -11.81 14.07 -24.88
CA LEU A 119 -12.70 13.46 -25.88
C LEU A 119 -12.20 13.64 -27.31
N VAL A 120 -11.42 14.70 -27.57
CA VAL A 120 -10.82 14.98 -28.89
C VAL A 120 -9.33 14.64 -28.97
N GLY A 121 -8.78 13.91 -27.98
CA GLY A 121 -7.38 13.50 -27.95
C GLY A 121 -6.37 14.61 -27.68
N ALA A 122 -6.83 15.81 -27.29
CA ALA A 122 -6.00 16.98 -27.00
C ALA A 122 -5.77 17.20 -25.49
N GLY A 123 -6.20 16.26 -24.64
CA GLY A 123 -6.06 16.33 -23.18
C GLY A 123 -4.59 16.31 -22.75
N ARG A 124 -4.21 17.26 -21.90
CA ARG A 124 -2.81 17.39 -21.40
C ARG A 124 -2.59 16.81 -20.00
N HIS A 125 -3.67 16.53 -19.30
CA HIS A 125 -3.66 15.96 -17.95
C HIS A 125 -4.18 14.53 -17.99
N THR A 126 -3.86 13.67 -17.03
CA THR A 126 -4.46 12.34 -16.97
C THR A 126 -5.90 12.43 -16.44
N LEU A 127 -6.78 11.49 -16.81
CA LEU A 127 -8.13 11.41 -16.23
C LEU A 127 -8.09 11.32 -14.70
N ALA A 128 -7.09 10.63 -14.14
CA ALA A 128 -6.86 10.54 -12.70
C ALA A 128 -6.62 11.92 -12.06
N ALA A 129 -5.81 12.78 -12.68
CA ALA A 129 -5.57 14.14 -12.20
C ALA A 129 -6.84 14.99 -12.23
N LEU A 130 -7.68 14.83 -13.27
CA LEU A 130 -8.96 15.52 -13.39
C LEU A 130 -9.94 15.09 -12.29
N VAL A 131 -10.08 13.78 -12.07
CA VAL A 131 -10.93 13.20 -11.02
C VAL A 131 -10.45 13.65 -9.64
N ALA A 132 -9.17 13.49 -9.32
CA ALA A 132 -8.60 13.87 -8.03
C ALA A 132 -8.81 15.36 -7.73
N SER A 133 -8.69 16.23 -8.74
CA SER A 133 -8.93 17.68 -8.61
C SER A 133 -10.39 18.04 -8.31
N LYS A 134 -11.33 17.13 -8.59
CA LYS A 134 -12.75 17.29 -8.27
C LYS A 134 -13.16 16.57 -7.00
N VAL A 135 -12.51 15.47 -6.65
CA VAL A 135 -12.81 14.72 -5.42
C VAL A 135 -12.32 15.48 -4.18
N ALA A 136 -11.08 16.00 -4.18
CA ALA A 136 -10.53 16.66 -2.99
C ALA A 136 -11.41 17.81 -2.42
N PRO A 137 -12.03 18.69 -3.24
CA PRO A 137 -12.93 19.74 -2.74
C PRO A 137 -14.29 19.26 -2.23
N LEU A 138 -14.69 18.00 -2.50
CA LEU A 138 -16.01 17.47 -2.09
C LEU A 138 -16.06 17.04 -0.62
N HIS A 139 -14.94 17.12 0.10
CA HIS A 139 -14.84 16.74 1.51
C HIS A 139 -14.46 17.94 2.40
N PRO A 140 -15.25 19.04 2.41
CA PRO A 140 -14.95 20.17 3.27
C PRO A 140 -15.20 19.81 4.73
N PHE A 141 -14.29 20.20 5.61
CA PHE A 141 -14.57 20.25 7.04
C PHE A 141 -15.47 21.46 7.32
N ARG A 142 -16.50 21.27 8.15
CA ARG A 142 -17.46 22.32 8.54
C ARG A 142 -16.86 23.30 9.54
N SER A 143 -15.83 22.88 10.26
CA SER A 143 -15.13 23.69 11.24
C SER A 143 -13.69 23.21 11.44
N GLU A 144 -12.84 24.10 11.95
CA GLU A 144 -11.47 23.73 12.35
C GLU A 144 -11.47 22.63 13.42
N ARG A 145 -12.43 22.66 14.35
CA ARG A 145 -12.59 21.64 15.39
C ARG A 145 -12.84 20.25 14.80
N GLU A 146 -13.66 20.15 13.75
CA GLU A 146 -13.92 18.89 13.05
C GLU A 146 -12.65 18.38 12.34
N ALA A 147 -11.91 19.28 11.70
CA ALA A 147 -10.64 18.96 11.05
C ALA A 147 -9.59 18.45 12.05
N GLN A 148 -9.45 19.12 13.20
CA GLN A 148 -8.55 18.70 14.27
C GLN A 148 -8.95 17.35 14.87
N ALA A 149 -10.25 17.13 15.11
CA ALA A 149 -10.75 15.84 15.61
C ALA A 149 -10.49 14.70 14.61
N PHE A 150 -10.62 14.97 13.31
CA PHE A 150 -10.32 14.00 12.26
C PHE A 150 -8.82 13.65 12.22
N ILE A 151 -7.92 14.65 12.27
CA ILE A 151 -6.48 14.39 12.36
C ILE A 151 -6.17 13.53 13.59
N ALA A 152 -6.70 13.92 14.76
CA ALA A 152 -6.47 13.18 16.01
C ALA A 152 -6.97 11.73 15.91
N SER A 153 -8.08 11.47 15.21
CA SER A 153 -8.57 10.11 14.96
C SER A 153 -7.56 9.26 14.17
N ILE A 154 -6.97 9.81 13.11
CA ILE A 154 -5.94 9.12 12.31
C ILE A 154 -4.66 8.89 13.13
N GLU A 155 -4.26 9.86 13.95
CA GLU A 155 -3.09 9.73 14.82
C GLU A 155 -3.30 8.67 15.90
N ASN A 156 -4.48 8.64 16.53
CA ASN A 156 -4.83 7.60 17.50
C ASN A 156 -4.89 6.21 16.87
N ALA A 157 -5.39 6.09 15.63
CA ALA A 157 -5.41 4.83 14.88
C ALA A 157 -3.98 4.35 14.57
N ARG A 158 -3.09 5.26 14.17
CA ARG A 158 -1.66 4.97 14.01
C ARG A 158 -1.05 4.48 15.31
N ASP A 159 -1.28 5.18 16.42
CA ASP A 159 -0.63 4.86 17.70
C ASP A 159 -1.07 3.47 18.19
N ARG A 160 -2.37 3.14 18.07
CA ARG A 160 -2.88 1.78 18.28
C ARG A 160 -2.22 0.74 17.38
N PHE A 161 -2.04 1.06 16.10
CA PHE A 161 -1.39 0.18 15.13
C PHE A 161 0.08 -0.09 15.50
N GLU A 162 0.83 0.96 15.84
CA GLU A 162 2.23 0.84 16.26
C GLU A 162 2.39 0.12 17.61
N GLU A 163 1.48 0.34 18.56
CA GLU A 163 1.44 -0.38 19.84
C GLU A 163 1.17 -1.87 19.61
N THR A 164 0.23 -2.20 18.72
CA THR A 164 -0.11 -3.59 18.38
C THR A 164 1.06 -4.32 17.74
N LEU A 165 1.74 -3.68 16.78
CA LEU A 165 2.90 -4.30 16.13
C LEU A 165 4.14 -4.33 17.05
N GLY A 166 4.36 -3.32 17.88
CA GLY A 166 5.56 -3.24 18.71
C GLY A 166 6.85 -3.20 17.89
N GLU A 167 7.94 -3.75 18.44
CA GLU A 167 9.28 -3.73 17.84
C GLU A 167 9.59 -4.95 16.95
N ASP A 168 8.72 -5.95 16.96
CA ASP A 168 8.88 -7.27 16.36
C ASP A 168 7.68 -7.69 15.50
N GLY A 169 6.65 -6.85 15.39
CA GLY A 169 5.44 -7.14 14.63
C GLY A 169 5.50 -6.68 13.18
N VAL A 170 4.94 -7.51 12.31
CA VAL A 170 4.73 -7.23 10.89
C VAL A 170 3.29 -7.53 10.51
N LEU A 171 2.69 -6.67 9.69
CA LEU A 171 1.41 -6.88 9.07
C LEU A 171 1.62 -7.30 7.61
N VAL A 172 1.06 -8.46 7.23
CA VAL A 172 0.98 -8.91 5.83
C VAL A 172 -0.43 -8.71 5.29
N LEU A 173 -0.56 -8.01 4.17
CA LEU A 173 -1.85 -7.77 3.54
C LEU A 173 -1.73 -7.72 2.00
N PRO A 174 -2.83 -7.68 1.24
CA PRO A 174 -2.76 -7.48 -0.20
C PRO A 174 -2.07 -6.17 -0.57
N ALA A 175 -1.25 -6.17 -1.62
CA ALA A 175 -0.73 -4.92 -2.19
C ALA A 175 -1.76 -4.17 -3.06
N SER A 176 -2.78 -4.88 -3.54
CA SER A 176 -3.90 -4.41 -4.36
C SER A 176 -5.13 -5.26 -4.06
N THR A 177 -6.33 -4.86 -4.47
CA THR A 177 -7.54 -5.69 -4.34
C THR A 177 -7.61 -6.81 -5.38
N SER A 178 -6.88 -6.68 -6.49
CA SER A 178 -6.86 -7.65 -7.58
C SER A 178 -5.56 -7.58 -8.38
N ALA A 179 -5.41 -8.51 -9.33
CA ALA A 179 -4.42 -8.41 -10.39
C ALA A 179 -4.54 -7.09 -11.16
N ALA A 180 -3.50 -6.72 -11.91
CA ALA A 180 -3.48 -5.47 -12.66
C ALA A 180 -4.75 -5.30 -13.53
N PRO A 181 -5.55 -4.24 -13.31
CA PRO A 181 -6.78 -4.03 -14.07
C PRO A 181 -6.46 -3.66 -15.53
N PHE A 182 -7.44 -3.82 -16.40
CA PHE A 182 -7.32 -3.35 -17.78
C PHE A 182 -7.20 -1.83 -17.82
N HIS A 183 -6.64 -1.32 -18.92
CA HIS A 183 -6.50 0.11 -19.13
C HIS A 183 -7.85 0.83 -18.95
N ASN A 184 -7.86 1.89 -18.15
CA ASN A 184 -9.03 2.70 -17.77
C ASN A 184 -10.12 2.01 -16.93
N GLN A 185 -10.04 0.71 -16.65
CA GLN A 185 -11.01 0.02 -15.78
C GLN A 185 -11.00 0.59 -14.35
N GLU A 186 -9.84 1.06 -13.90
CA GLU A 186 -9.65 1.67 -12.59
C GLU A 186 -10.56 2.89 -12.34
N PHE A 187 -10.96 3.63 -13.39
CA PHE A 187 -11.85 4.79 -13.24
C PHE A 187 -13.27 4.43 -12.81
N MET A 188 -13.67 3.16 -12.95
CA MET A 188 -14.98 2.68 -12.52
C MET A 188 -15.04 2.43 -11.01
N PHE A 189 -13.89 2.17 -10.36
CA PHE A 189 -13.83 1.73 -8.97
C PHE A 189 -12.97 2.63 -8.07
N LEU A 190 -12.02 3.38 -8.64
CA LEU A 190 -11.12 4.33 -7.97
C LEU A 190 -10.49 3.76 -6.69
N ASP A 191 -9.96 2.55 -6.76
CA ASP A 191 -9.57 1.75 -5.58
C ASP A 191 -8.07 1.45 -5.49
N SER A 192 -7.27 1.91 -6.46
CA SER A 192 -5.82 1.67 -6.57
C SER A 192 -5.03 2.08 -5.32
N THR A 193 -5.55 3.01 -4.53
CA THR A 193 -4.94 3.47 -3.27
C THR A 193 -5.51 2.78 -2.03
N GLY A 194 -6.54 1.94 -2.16
CA GLY A 194 -7.30 1.36 -1.06
C GLY A 194 -6.51 0.43 -0.13
N MET A 195 -5.38 -0.13 -0.60
CA MET A 195 -4.51 -0.99 0.20
C MET A 195 -3.26 -0.28 0.75
N THR A 196 -2.99 0.95 0.31
CA THR A 196 -1.70 1.62 0.53
C THR A 196 -1.83 2.99 1.19
N ALA A 197 -2.96 3.67 0.99
CA ALA A 197 -3.19 5.04 1.45
C ALA A 197 -3.06 5.18 2.97
N LEU A 198 -3.64 4.24 3.74
CA LEU A 198 -3.60 4.31 5.21
C LEU A 198 -2.17 4.30 5.73
N PHE A 199 -1.29 3.46 5.19
CA PHE A 199 0.09 3.36 5.63
C PHE A 199 0.91 4.60 5.26
N SER A 200 0.53 5.30 4.19
CA SER A 200 1.07 6.63 3.87
C SER A 200 0.62 7.67 4.90
N LEU A 201 -0.63 7.63 5.35
CA LEU A 201 -1.13 8.50 6.43
C LEU A 201 -0.44 8.21 7.77
N PHE A 202 -0.27 6.94 8.08
CA PHE A 202 0.46 6.48 9.27
C PHE A 202 1.96 6.75 9.16
N LYS A 203 2.49 7.02 7.96
CA LYS A 203 3.92 7.22 7.69
C LYS A 203 4.78 6.05 8.17
N VAL A 204 4.27 4.83 8.01
CA VAL A 204 4.94 3.59 8.42
C VAL A 204 5.62 2.94 7.21
N PRO A 205 6.71 2.19 7.40
CA PRO A 205 7.37 1.50 6.31
C PRO A 205 6.49 0.39 5.74
N ALA A 206 6.44 0.33 4.40
CA ALA A 206 5.76 -0.72 3.66
C ALA A 206 6.65 -1.24 2.53
N THR A 207 6.77 -2.56 2.39
CA THR A 207 7.50 -3.22 1.29
C THR A 207 6.57 -4.14 0.54
N VAL A 208 6.58 -4.11 -0.79
CA VAL A 208 5.71 -4.93 -1.64
C VAL A 208 6.51 -6.05 -2.28
N CYS A 209 5.99 -7.28 -2.20
CA CYS A 209 6.67 -8.49 -2.67
C CYS A 209 5.74 -9.35 -3.56
N PRO A 210 6.20 -9.80 -4.75
CA PRO A 210 5.50 -10.81 -5.52
C PRO A 210 5.43 -12.15 -4.79
N VAL A 211 4.27 -12.82 -4.84
CA VAL A 211 4.04 -14.11 -4.16
C VAL A 211 3.56 -15.17 -5.13
N MET A 212 2.56 -14.83 -5.94
CA MET A 212 1.96 -15.78 -6.86
C MET A 212 1.51 -15.06 -8.13
N ARG A 213 0.88 -15.80 -9.04
CA ARG A 213 0.29 -15.24 -10.26
C ARG A 213 -1.19 -15.56 -10.30
N SER A 214 -1.97 -14.64 -10.85
CA SER A 214 -3.39 -14.84 -11.10
C SER A 214 -3.61 -15.87 -12.21
N PRO A 215 -4.84 -16.36 -12.41
CA PRO A 215 -5.18 -17.21 -13.56
C PRO A 215 -4.88 -16.57 -14.92
N GLY A 216 -4.88 -15.23 -14.97
CA GLY A 216 -4.50 -14.43 -16.14
C GLY A 216 -2.98 -14.23 -16.29
N ASP A 217 -2.17 -14.97 -15.53
CA ASP A 217 -0.72 -14.88 -15.51
C ASP A 217 -0.19 -13.48 -15.14
N LEU A 218 -0.91 -12.76 -14.27
CA LEU A 218 -0.47 -11.46 -13.75
C LEU A 218 0.10 -11.60 -12.33
N PRO A 219 1.16 -10.85 -11.95
CA PRO A 219 1.70 -10.89 -10.60
C PRO A 219 0.64 -10.51 -9.55
N LEU A 220 0.60 -11.30 -8.47
CA LEU A 220 -0.14 -11.02 -7.24
C LEU A 220 0.87 -10.80 -6.12
N CYS A 221 0.76 -9.65 -5.47
CA CYS A 221 1.75 -9.17 -4.51
C CYS A 221 1.12 -8.92 -3.15
N VAL A 222 1.89 -9.19 -2.10
CA VAL A 222 1.53 -8.77 -0.74
C VAL A 222 2.36 -7.55 -0.36
N GLN A 223 1.82 -6.76 0.56
CA GLN A 223 2.49 -5.67 1.23
C GLN A 223 2.83 -6.12 2.66
N ILE A 224 4.06 -5.83 3.08
CA ILE A 224 4.55 -6.04 4.45
C ILE A 224 4.70 -4.66 5.08
N VAL A 225 4.04 -4.45 6.21
CA VAL A 225 4.06 -3.18 6.95
C VAL A 225 4.59 -3.43 8.36
N ALA A 226 5.45 -2.54 8.85
CA ALA A 226 5.96 -2.57 10.22
C ALA A 226 5.76 -1.21 10.90
N LYS A 227 6.03 -1.13 12.20
CA LYS A 227 6.10 0.14 12.93
C LYS A 227 7.16 1.08 12.32
N ARG A 228 6.99 2.40 12.48
CA ARG A 228 8.00 3.41 12.09
C ARG A 228 9.39 3.05 12.60
N GLY A 229 10.39 3.15 11.72
CA GLY A 229 11.79 2.84 12.04
C GLY A 229 12.12 1.34 12.06
N ASN A 230 11.17 0.47 11.72
CA ASN A 230 11.35 -0.98 11.63
C ASN A 230 11.37 -1.49 10.17
N ASP A 231 11.85 -0.68 9.23
CA ASP A 231 12.06 -1.04 7.82
C ASP A 231 12.81 -2.37 7.65
N ARG A 232 13.80 -2.63 8.52
CA ARG A 232 14.56 -3.90 8.54
C ARG A 232 13.65 -5.13 8.62
N LEU A 233 12.51 -5.06 9.33
CA LEU A 233 11.56 -6.17 9.45
C LEU A 233 10.87 -6.42 8.11
N CYS A 234 10.38 -5.36 7.46
CA CYS A 234 9.76 -5.46 6.13
C CYS A 234 10.73 -6.06 5.12
N LEU A 235 12.01 -5.63 5.15
CA LEU A 235 13.04 -6.12 4.23
C LEU A 235 13.44 -7.58 4.51
N ALA A 236 13.53 -7.99 5.77
CA ALA A 236 13.84 -9.37 6.13
C ALA A 236 12.71 -10.33 5.71
N VAL A 237 11.45 -9.94 5.96
CA VAL A 237 10.27 -10.71 5.54
C VAL A 237 10.17 -10.75 4.01
N ALA A 238 10.47 -9.65 3.33
CA ALA A 238 10.51 -9.60 1.85
C ALA A 238 11.49 -10.61 1.26
N ARG A 239 12.69 -10.72 1.84
CA ARG A 239 13.71 -11.71 1.42
C ARG A 239 13.25 -13.14 1.62
N GLU A 240 12.59 -13.43 2.74
CA GLU A 240 12.04 -14.76 3.00
C GLU A 240 10.91 -15.12 2.03
N ILE A 241 10.03 -14.16 1.72
CA ILE A 241 8.99 -14.33 0.71
C ILE A 241 9.62 -14.60 -0.66
N GLU A 242 10.59 -13.80 -1.09
CA GLU A 242 11.29 -14.02 -2.36
C GLU A 242 11.94 -15.41 -2.41
N LYS A 243 12.64 -15.82 -1.35
CA LYS A 243 13.26 -17.15 -1.24
C LYS A 243 12.24 -18.28 -1.39
N ARG A 244 11.05 -18.14 -0.79
CA ARG A 244 10.01 -19.18 -0.81
C ARG A 244 9.25 -19.23 -2.14
N PHE A 245 8.90 -18.07 -2.67
CA PHE A 245 7.92 -17.91 -3.75
C PHE A 245 8.55 -17.57 -5.11
N GLY A 246 9.85 -17.27 -5.14
CA GLY A 246 10.63 -17.04 -6.37
C GLY A 246 10.69 -15.58 -6.83
N GLY A 247 9.97 -14.66 -6.16
CA GLY A 247 10.08 -13.22 -6.39
C GLY A 247 9.71 -12.77 -7.81
N TRP A 248 10.50 -11.83 -8.34
CA TRP A 248 10.26 -11.22 -9.65
C TRP A 248 10.52 -12.20 -10.80
N ILE A 249 9.64 -12.17 -11.79
CA ILE A 249 9.75 -12.94 -13.03
C ILE A 249 9.73 -11.96 -14.21
N ASP A 250 10.67 -12.13 -15.13
CA ASP A 250 10.74 -11.34 -16.36
C ASP A 250 9.45 -11.48 -17.19
N PRO A 251 8.72 -10.39 -17.47
CA PRO A 251 7.54 -10.41 -18.32
C PRO A 251 7.79 -10.92 -19.75
N ALA A 252 9.03 -10.83 -20.25
CA ALA A 252 9.41 -11.33 -21.56
C ALA A 252 9.77 -12.83 -21.56
N ALA A 253 9.98 -13.43 -20.38
CA ALA A 253 10.27 -14.85 -20.30
C ALA A 253 9.03 -15.66 -20.71
N LYS A 254 9.17 -16.53 -21.72
CA LYS A 254 8.15 -17.52 -22.06
C LYS A 254 8.00 -18.49 -20.89
N LEU A 255 7.03 -18.24 -20.03
CA LEU A 255 6.69 -19.15 -18.94
C LEU A 255 6.21 -20.47 -19.54
N ARG A 256 6.95 -21.56 -19.32
CA ARG A 256 6.44 -22.91 -19.56
C ARG A 256 5.26 -23.09 -18.60
N ARG A 257 4.04 -23.20 -19.13
CA ARG A 257 2.87 -23.61 -18.35
C ARG A 257 3.27 -24.89 -17.60
N ARG A 258 3.21 -24.87 -16.27
CA ARG A 258 3.42 -26.09 -15.48
C ARG A 258 2.32 -27.08 -15.88
N PRO A 259 2.67 -28.34 -16.19
CA PRO A 259 1.71 -29.36 -16.60
C PRO A 259 0.69 -29.66 -15.50
#